data_AF-A0A3N5ZMM4-F1
#
_entry.id   AF-A0A3N5ZMM4-F1
#
_cell.length_a   1.000
_cell.length_b   1.000
_cell.length_c   1.000
_cell.angle_alpha   90.00
_cell.angle_beta   90.00
_cell.angle_gamma   90.00
#
_symmetry.space_group_name_H-M   'P 1'
#
loop_
_entity.id
_entity.type
_entity.pdbx_description
1 polymer ?
#
loop_
_entity_poly.entity_id
_entity_poly.type
_entity_poly.pdbx_seq_one_letter_code
_entity_poly.pdbx_strand_id
1 'polypeptide(L)'
;MAASRLPASSLPAEAGHTVNEDRSARYHKLRRLSAVSGVAWSAGLLLALMLTPGSVRLREAAERIVELSGVPTSLVPASVVAVFVLLLGLLHESGSLAIAWYRSYHVEHIYGLSNENLRSWAWDQLKGLLVGAVFSLAGFSLLYAAIRR
;
A
#
# COMPACT_ATOMS: atom_id res chain seq x y z
N MET A 1 -49.85 -38.78 32.06
CA MET A 1 -48.63 -39.46 31.58
C MET A 1 -48.32 -38.90 30.19
N ALA A 2 -47.71 -37.71 30.17
CA ALA A 2 -47.47 -36.92 28.96
C ALA A 2 -45.97 -36.62 28.87
N ALA A 3 -45.34 -37.08 27.78
CA ALA A 3 -44.04 -36.59 27.34
C ALA A 3 -44.04 -36.65 25.82
N SER A 4 -44.44 -35.53 25.25
CA SER A 4 -44.43 -35.17 23.84
C SER A 4 -43.03 -35.35 23.23
N ARG A 5 -42.94 -36.16 22.18
CA ARG A 5 -41.76 -36.17 21.30
C ARG A 5 -41.75 -34.85 20.51
N LEU A 6 -40.83 -33.96 20.83
CA LEU A 6 -40.55 -32.78 20.01
C LEU A 6 -39.73 -33.20 18.78
N PRO A 7 -40.12 -32.81 17.56
CA PRO A 7 -39.39 -33.13 16.34
C PRO A 7 -38.09 -32.30 16.23
N ALA A 8 -36.98 -32.98 15.98
CA ALA A 8 -35.64 -32.42 15.81
C ALA A 8 -35.45 -31.71 14.45
N SER A 9 -36.38 -30.84 14.03
CA SER A 9 -36.39 -30.28 12.67
C SER A 9 -36.64 -28.76 12.58
N SER A 10 -36.20 -27.98 13.57
CA SER A 10 -36.36 -26.51 13.52
C SER A 10 -35.15 -25.75 14.05
N LEU A 11 -33.94 -26.09 13.57
CA LEU A 11 -32.92 -25.05 13.48
C LEU A 11 -33.30 -24.17 12.28
N PRO A 12 -33.63 -22.88 12.49
CA PRO A 12 -34.19 -22.03 11.44
C PRO A 12 -33.15 -21.83 10.34
N ALA A 13 -33.48 -22.25 9.11
CA ALA A 13 -32.69 -21.97 7.91
C ALA A 13 -32.40 -20.46 7.74
N GLU A 14 -33.20 -19.59 8.36
CA GLU A 14 -33.01 -18.14 8.38
C GLU A 14 -31.76 -17.67 9.15
N ALA A 15 -31.30 -18.43 10.16
CA ALA A 15 -30.09 -18.07 10.90
C ALA A 15 -28.81 -18.18 10.04
N GLY A 16 -28.81 -19.05 9.02
CA GLY A 16 -27.70 -19.19 8.09
C GLY A 16 -27.64 -18.09 7.03
N HIS A 17 -28.80 -17.53 6.62
CA HIS A 17 -28.88 -16.53 5.56
C HIS A 17 -28.53 -15.13 6.07
N THR A 18 -29.05 -14.74 7.24
CA THR A 18 -28.85 -13.41 7.85
C THR A 18 -27.39 -13.19 8.30
N VAL A 19 -26.75 -14.22 8.88
CA VAL A 19 -25.33 -14.18 9.27
C VAL A 19 -24.40 -14.04 8.05
N ASN A 20 -24.81 -14.59 6.89
CA ASN A 20 -24.03 -14.50 5.65
C ASN A 20 -24.18 -13.12 4.98
N GLU A 21 -25.39 -12.56 4.96
CA GLU A 21 -25.66 -11.20 4.46
C GLU A 21 -24.96 -10.11 5.29
N ASP A 22 -24.95 -10.22 6.62
CA ASP A 22 -24.28 -9.25 7.50
C ASP A 22 -22.74 -9.25 7.35
N ARG A 23 -22.13 -10.42 7.10
CA ARG A 23 -20.69 -10.49 6.76
C ARG A 23 -20.41 -9.84 5.40
N SER A 24 -21.28 -10.06 4.42
CA SER A 24 -21.15 -9.52 3.07
C SER A 24 -21.23 -7.98 3.08
N ALA A 25 -22.17 -7.41 3.83
CA ALA A 25 -22.32 -5.97 3.98
C ALA A 25 -21.11 -5.31 4.67
N ARG A 26 -20.54 -5.95 5.70
CA ARG A 26 -19.30 -5.47 6.35
C ARG A 26 -18.09 -5.54 5.41
N TYR A 27 -17.98 -6.61 4.62
CA TYR A 27 -16.92 -6.76 3.62
C TYR A 27 -16.95 -5.65 2.55
N HIS A 28 -18.13 -5.29 2.04
CA HIS A 28 -18.26 -4.21 1.05
C HIS A 28 -17.92 -2.82 1.61
N LYS A 29 -18.24 -2.55 2.88
CA LYS A 29 -17.83 -1.31 3.57
C LYS A 29 -16.32 -1.25 3.76
N LEU A 30 -15.71 -2.34 4.21
CA LEU A 30 -14.26 -2.47 4.34
C LEU A 30 -13.55 -2.31 3.00
N ARG A 31 -14.11 -2.82 1.90
CA ARG A 31 -13.55 -2.72 0.53
C ARG A 31 -13.59 -1.31 -0.04
N ARG A 32 -14.62 -0.51 0.25
CA ARG A 32 -14.65 0.91 -0.18
C ARG A 32 -13.62 1.77 0.55
N LEU A 33 -13.36 1.49 1.82
CA LEU A 33 -12.40 2.25 2.61
C LEU A 33 -10.94 2.07 2.12
N SER A 34 -10.64 0.99 1.40
CA SER A 34 -9.27 0.69 0.95
C SER A 34 -8.80 1.51 -0.22
N ALA A 35 -9.68 1.74 -1.18
CA ALA A 35 -9.38 2.62 -2.30
C ALA A 35 -9.20 4.06 -1.79
N VAL A 36 -10.01 4.46 -0.81
CA VAL A 36 -9.94 5.79 -0.20
C VAL A 36 -8.68 5.98 0.64
N SER A 37 -8.24 4.98 1.40
CA SER A 37 -7.05 5.12 2.26
C SER A 37 -5.76 5.32 1.47
N GLY A 38 -5.62 4.64 0.32
CA GLY A 38 -4.46 4.83 -0.55
C GLY A 38 -4.42 6.24 -1.14
N VAL A 39 -5.55 6.74 -1.63
CA VAL A 39 -5.66 8.11 -2.16
C VAL A 39 -5.44 9.15 -1.06
N ALA A 40 -6.05 8.96 0.10
CA ALA A 40 -5.90 9.86 1.24
C ALA A 40 -4.44 9.92 1.74
N TRP A 41 -3.74 8.79 1.77
CA TRP A 41 -2.32 8.75 2.09
C TRP A 41 -1.47 9.51 1.08
N SER A 42 -1.67 9.24 -0.22
CA SER A 42 -0.95 9.94 -1.29
C SER A 42 -1.17 11.46 -1.22
N ALA A 43 -2.43 11.89 -1.09
CA ALA A 43 -2.79 13.29 -0.98
C ALA A 43 -2.19 13.92 0.28
N GLY A 44 -2.30 13.24 1.43
CA GLY A 44 -1.74 13.69 2.70
C GLY A 44 -0.21 13.83 2.65
N LEU A 45 0.49 12.88 2.05
CA LEU A 45 1.94 12.92 1.87
C LEU A 45 2.36 14.11 1.00
N LEU A 46 1.69 14.30 -0.14
CA LEU A 46 1.98 15.42 -1.04
C LEU A 46 1.68 16.78 -0.39
N LEU A 47 0.54 16.89 0.31
CA LEU A 47 0.21 18.08 1.08
C LEU A 47 1.24 18.35 2.18
N ALA A 48 1.68 17.32 2.90
CA ALA A 48 2.73 17.47 3.91
C ALA A 48 4.05 17.93 3.29
N LEU A 49 4.46 17.35 2.16
CA LEU A 49 5.66 17.76 1.41
C LEU A 49 5.57 19.18 0.85
N MET A 50 4.36 19.65 0.55
CA MET A 50 4.09 20.99 0.05
C MET A 50 4.08 22.03 1.19
N LEU A 51 3.46 21.70 2.32
CA LEU A 51 3.31 22.59 3.47
C LEU A 51 4.56 22.65 4.36
N THR A 52 5.46 21.68 4.23
CA THR A 52 6.70 21.60 5.00
C THR A 52 7.94 21.72 4.10
N PRO A 53 9.12 22.01 4.67
CA PRO A 53 10.39 21.92 3.94
C PRO A 53 10.80 20.48 3.54
N GLY A 54 9.90 19.50 3.65
CA GLY A 54 10.20 18.10 3.41
C GLY A 54 10.77 17.83 2.02
N SER A 55 10.28 18.54 0.99
CA SER A 55 10.79 18.41 -0.38
C SER A 55 12.27 18.81 -0.50
N VAL A 56 12.69 19.86 0.23
CA VAL A 56 14.09 20.31 0.29
C VAL A 56 14.95 19.27 1.00
N ARG A 57 14.49 18.77 2.15
CA ARG A 57 15.22 17.74 2.92
C ARG A 57 15.40 16.44 2.13
N LEU A 58 14.38 16.05 1.35
CA LEU A 58 14.43 14.87 0.50
C LEU A 58 15.43 15.04 -0.65
N ARG A 59 15.47 16.25 -1.24
CA ARG A 59 16.46 16.61 -2.26
C ARG A 59 17.88 16.60 -1.70
N GLU A 60 18.11 17.21 -0.54
CA GLU A 60 19.43 17.20 0.12
C GLU A 60 19.90 15.78 0.44
N ALA A 61 18.98 14.91 0.88
CA ALA A 61 19.29 13.51 1.11
C ALA A 61 19.70 12.80 -0.19
N ALA A 62 19.02 13.08 -1.31
CA ALA A 62 19.37 12.52 -2.61
C ALA A 62 20.75 13.01 -3.08
N GLU A 63 21.04 14.31 -2.95
CA GLU A 63 22.34 14.90 -3.29
C GLU A 63 23.47 14.23 -2.49
N ARG A 64 23.32 14.07 -1.17
CA ARG A 64 24.30 13.38 -0.32
C ARG A 64 24.54 11.93 -0.74
N ILE A 65 23.49 11.18 -1.08
CA ILE A 65 23.62 9.78 -1.53
C ILE A 65 24.41 9.72 -2.84
N VAL A 66 24.14 10.63 -3.79
CA VAL A 66 24.84 10.68 -5.09
C VAL A 66 26.30 11.07 -4.91
N GLU A 67 26.59 12.05 -4.05
CA GLU A 67 27.95 12.46 -3.70
C GLU A 67 28.76 11.29 -3.14
N LEU A 68 28.17 10.53 -2.20
CA LEU A 68 28.81 9.34 -1.61
C LEU A 68 29.01 8.19 -2.61
N SER A 69 28.22 8.15 -3.68
CA SER A 69 28.27 7.08 -4.69
C SER A 69 29.39 7.27 -5.71
N GLY A 70 30.10 8.42 -5.71
CA GLY A 70 31.23 8.66 -6.60
C GLY A 70 30.87 8.75 -8.09
N VAL A 71 29.64 9.19 -8.40
CA VAL A 71 29.13 9.24 -9.77
C VAL A 71 29.86 10.33 -10.59
N PRO A 72 30.18 10.11 -11.88
CA PRO A 72 30.78 11.13 -12.74
C PRO A 72 29.99 12.44 -12.74
N THR A 73 30.68 13.59 -12.72
CA THR A 73 30.08 14.93 -12.64
C THR A 73 29.03 15.21 -13.72
N SER A 74 29.19 14.63 -14.92
CA SER A 74 28.25 14.77 -16.03
C SER A 74 26.90 14.09 -15.80
N LEU A 75 26.86 13.07 -14.92
CA LEU A 75 25.67 12.28 -14.60
C LEU A 75 25.02 12.68 -13.27
N VAL A 76 25.72 13.45 -12.42
CA VAL A 76 25.23 13.90 -11.12
C VAL A 76 23.80 14.44 -11.19
N PRO A 77 23.42 15.35 -12.11
CA PRO A 77 22.06 15.88 -12.14
C PRO A 77 20.98 14.81 -12.38
N ALA A 78 21.24 13.87 -13.29
CA ALA A 78 20.31 12.78 -13.59
C ALA A 78 20.22 11.80 -12.41
N SER A 79 21.35 11.49 -11.79
CA SER A 79 21.40 10.60 -10.62
C SER A 79 20.68 11.19 -9.42
N VAL A 80 20.78 12.51 -9.18
CA VAL A 80 20.04 13.18 -8.10
C VAL A 80 18.54 13.04 -8.31
N VAL A 81 18.04 13.23 -9.53
CA VAL A 81 16.62 13.03 -9.85
C VAL A 81 16.20 11.58 -9.63
N ALA A 82 17.00 10.62 -10.10
CA ALA A 82 16.72 9.20 -9.93
C ALA A 82 16.64 8.80 -8.45
N VAL A 83 17.62 9.21 -7.64
CA VAL A 83 17.65 8.94 -6.20
C VAL A 83 16.50 9.66 -5.49
N PHE A 84 16.18 10.90 -5.84
CA PHE A 84 15.04 11.62 -5.29
C PHE A 84 13.72 10.87 -5.54
N VAL A 85 13.47 10.42 -6.77
CA VAL A 85 12.28 9.65 -7.15
C VAL A 85 12.21 8.35 -6.36
N LEU A 86 13.34 7.66 -6.18
CA LEU A 86 13.41 6.45 -5.37
C LEU A 86 13.09 6.71 -3.90
N LEU A 87 13.69 7.73 -3.29
CA LEU A 87 13.41 8.09 -1.89
C LEU A 87 11.95 8.50 -1.69
N LEU A 88 11.38 9.26 -2.62
CA LEU A 88 9.97 9.64 -2.60
C LEU A 88 9.06 8.42 -2.71
N GLY A 89 9.37 7.51 -3.63
CA GLY A 89 8.65 6.24 -3.80
C GLY A 89 8.72 5.36 -2.56
N LEU A 90 9.89 5.22 -1.93
CA LEU A 90 10.06 4.49 -0.68
C LEU A 90 9.26 5.12 0.46
N LEU A 91 9.24 6.45 0.55
CA LEU A 91 8.45 7.16 1.57
C LEU A 91 6.96 6.94 1.36
N HIS A 92 6.48 7.01 0.12
CA HIS A 92 5.09 6.71 -0.23
C HIS A 92 4.72 5.27 0.11
N GLU A 93 5.55 4.31 -0.30
CA GLU A 93 5.30 2.89 -0.05
C GLU A 93 5.37 2.53 1.43
N SER A 94 6.19 3.21 2.23
CA SER A 94 6.27 2.93 3.67
C SER A 94 4.92 3.11 4.38
N GLY A 95 4.15 4.15 4.02
CA GLY A 95 2.82 4.35 4.58
C GLY A 95 1.76 3.48 3.92
N SER A 96 1.87 3.24 2.61
CA SER A 96 1.01 2.29 1.89
C SER A 96 1.12 0.88 2.50
N LEU A 97 2.34 0.43 2.78
CA LEU A 97 2.65 -0.86 3.38
C LEU A 97 2.12 -0.97 4.81
N ALA A 98 2.23 0.08 5.62
CA ALA A 98 1.68 0.10 6.98
C ALA A 98 0.14 -0.04 6.97
N ILE A 99 -0.54 0.66 6.05
CA ILE A 99 -1.99 0.56 5.84
C ILE A 99 -2.37 -0.84 5.34
N ALA A 100 -1.60 -1.38 4.38
CA ALA A 100 -1.80 -2.70 3.81
C ALA A 100 -1.59 -3.82 4.86
N TRP A 101 -0.57 -3.70 5.72
CA TRP A 101 -0.33 -4.66 6.80
C TRP A 101 -1.49 -4.69 7.79
N TYR A 102 -1.94 -3.52 8.26
CA TYR A 102 -3.06 -3.44 9.20
C TYR A 102 -4.34 -4.03 8.60
N ARG A 103 -4.59 -3.80 7.31
CA ARG A 103 -5.87 -4.17 6.69
C ARG A 103 -5.89 -5.58 6.11
N SER A 104 -4.84 -6.01 5.42
CA SER A 104 -4.78 -7.32 4.78
C SER A 104 -4.34 -8.41 5.74
N TYR A 105 -3.36 -8.14 6.61
CA TYR A 105 -2.86 -9.19 7.50
C TYR A 105 -3.68 -9.28 8.79
N HIS A 106 -3.83 -8.16 9.52
CA HIS A 106 -4.44 -8.19 10.86
C HIS A 106 -5.95 -8.45 10.83
N VAL A 107 -6.70 -7.82 9.92
CA VAL A 107 -8.15 -8.03 9.83
C VAL A 107 -8.48 -9.41 9.28
N GLU A 108 -7.82 -9.89 8.23
CA GLU A 108 -8.16 -11.19 7.62
C GLU A 108 -7.80 -12.37 8.51
N HIS A 109 -6.75 -12.27 9.35
CA HIS A 109 -6.42 -13.30 10.34
C HIS A 109 -7.47 -13.39 11.46
N ILE A 110 -8.09 -12.26 11.85
CA ILE A 110 -9.19 -12.27 12.84
C ILE A 110 -10.46 -12.92 12.25
N TYR A 111 -10.70 -12.81 10.94
CA TYR A 111 -11.88 -13.39 10.29
C TYR A 111 -11.63 -14.78 9.67
N GLY A 112 -10.40 -15.30 9.72
CA GLY A 112 -10.04 -16.64 9.20
C GLY A 112 -10.25 -16.80 7.69
N LEU A 113 -10.22 -15.69 6.93
CA LEU A 113 -10.54 -15.67 5.50
C LEU A 113 -9.29 -15.84 4.60
N SER A 114 -8.09 -15.75 5.15
CA SER A 114 -6.84 -15.83 4.40
C SER A 114 -5.92 -16.93 4.92
N ASN A 115 -5.45 -17.78 4.01
CA ASN A 115 -4.42 -18.80 4.25
C ASN A 115 -3.02 -18.29 3.87
N GLU A 116 -2.87 -17.00 3.59
CA GLU A 116 -1.61 -16.45 3.10
C GLU A 116 -0.60 -16.22 4.23
N ASN A 117 0.59 -16.79 4.10
CA ASN A 117 1.70 -16.59 5.03
C ASN A 117 2.28 -15.17 4.89
N LEU A 118 2.64 -14.52 6.01
CA LEU A 118 3.21 -13.16 6.06
C LEU A 118 4.41 -12.96 5.11
N ARG A 119 5.20 -14.02 4.88
CA ARG A 119 6.32 -14.02 3.92
C ARG A 119 5.87 -13.91 2.47
N SER A 120 4.80 -14.59 2.08
CA SER A 120 4.21 -14.50 0.74
C SER A 120 3.70 -13.09 0.49
N TRP A 121 2.95 -12.55 1.45
CA TRP A 121 2.44 -11.18 1.39
C TRP A 121 3.58 -10.16 1.24
N ALA A 122 4.61 -10.25 2.09
CA ALA A 122 5.75 -9.34 2.03
C ALA A 122 6.50 -9.43 0.69
N TRP A 123 6.59 -10.64 0.12
CA TRP A 123 7.20 -10.86 -1.18
C TRP A 123 6.40 -10.21 -2.32
N ASP A 124 5.07 -10.25 -2.23
CA ASP A 124 4.20 -9.59 -3.22
C ASP A 124 4.28 -8.07 -3.13
N GLN A 125 4.38 -7.51 -1.91
CA GLN A 125 4.66 -6.09 -1.74
C GLN A 125 6.02 -5.69 -2.32
N LEU A 126 7.06 -6.50 -2.10
CA LEU A 126 8.39 -6.25 -2.65
C LEU A 126 8.38 -6.28 -4.18
N LYS A 127 7.69 -7.24 -4.80
CA LYS A 127 7.54 -7.27 -6.27
C LYS A 127 6.82 -6.02 -6.77
N GLY A 128 5.73 -5.63 -6.12
CA GLY A 128 4.99 -4.41 -6.45
C GLY A 128 5.89 -3.18 -6.41
N LEU A 129 6.67 -3.03 -5.34
CA LEU A 129 7.63 -1.94 -5.17
C LEU A 129 8.71 -1.96 -6.26
N LEU A 130 9.29 -3.11 -6.57
CA LEU A 130 10.32 -3.23 -7.61
C LEU A 130 9.77 -2.84 -8.99
N VAL A 131 8.57 -3.32 -9.33
CA VAL A 131 7.91 -2.97 -10.59
C VAL A 131 7.63 -1.47 -10.64
N GLY A 132 7.06 -0.89 -9.58
CA GLY A 132 6.80 0.54 -9.49
C GLY A 132 8.07 1.39 -9.60
N ALA A 133 9.17 0.96 -8.96
CA ALA A 133 10.46 1.63 -9.02
C ALA A 133 11.03 1.64 -10.45
N VAL A 134 10.96 0.51 -11.17
CA VAL A 134 11.42 0.42 -12.57
C VAL A 134 10.63 1.38 -13.46
N PHE A 135 9.29 1.37 -13.37
CA PHE A 135 8.45 2.27 -14.17
C PHE A 135 8.68 3.74 -13.83
N SER A 136 8.82 4.07 -12.55
CA SER A 136 9.08 5.44 -12.10
C SER A 136 10.44 5.93 -12.59
N LEU A 137 11.50 5.15 -12.39
CA LEU A 137 12.84 5.49 -12.87
C LEU A 137 12.86 5.70 -14.38
N ALA A 138 12.25 4.81 -15.15
CA ALA A 138 12.17 4.94 -16.61
C ALA A 138 11.41 6.21 -17.01
N GLY A 139 10.21 6.42 -16.47
CA GLY A 139 9.37 7.57 -16.79
C GLY A 139 10.02 8.90 -16.45
N PHE A 140 10.57 9.04 -15.24
CA PHE A 140 11.23 10.28 -14.81
C PHE A 140 12.56 10.52 -15.52
N SER A 141 13.31 9.48 -15.85
CA SER A 141 14.55 9.63 -16.63
C SER A 141 14.26 10.13 -18.04
N LEU A 142 13.21 9.60 -18.69
CA LEU A 142 12.76 10.06 -20.00
C LEU A 142 12.27 11.50 -19.95
N LEU A 143 11.47 11.85 -18.93
CA LEU A 143 10.99 13.22 -18.72
C LEU A 143 12.16 14.19 -18.52
N TYR A 144 13.13 13.83 -17.68
CA TYR A 144 14.33 14.64 -17.45
C TYR A 144 15.14 14.81 -18.74
N ALA A 145 15.33 13.73 -19.51
CA ALA A 145 16.02 13.80 -20.80
C ALA A 145 15.29 14.68 -21.81
N ALA A 146 13.95 14.72 -21.78
CA ALA A 146 13.14 15.60 -22.62
C ALA A 146 13.24 17.08 -22.20
N ILE A 147 13.26 17.37 -20.89
CA ILE A 147 13.38 18.74 -20.36
C ILE A 147 14.80 19.30 -20.54
N ARG A 148 15.82 18.44 -20.49
CA ARG A 148 17.23 18.85 -20.63
C ARG A 148 17.63 19.22 -22.06
N ARG A 149 16.88 18.75 -23.07
CA ARG A 149 17.11 19.07 -24.49
C ARG A 149 16.61 20.46 -24.82
#